data_AF-A0A0M8YCD9-F1
#
_entry.id   AF-A0A0M8YCD9-F1
#
_cell.length_a   1.000
_cell.length_b   1.000
_cell.length_c   1.000
_cell.angle_alpha   90.00
_cell.angle_beta   90.00
_cell.angle_gamma   90.00
#
_symmetry.space_group_name_H-M   'P 1'
#
loop_
_entity.id
_entity.type
_entity.pdbx_description
1 polymer ?
#
loop_
_entity_poly.entity_id
_entity_poly.type
_entity_poly.pdbx_seq_one_letter_code
_entity_poly.pdbx_strand_id
1 'polypeptide(L)'
;MTIAPEGRKLLRVEARNSETPIEKKPPWIKIKAHMGPEYTELHSLVKSEGLHTVCQEAGCPNIYECWEDREATFLIGGDQCTRRCDFCQIATGKPTALDRMEPTKVATSVKKMELRYATVTGVARDDLEDGGAWLYAETVRKIHELNPDTGVELLIPDFNADPDQLAEVFGSRPEVLAHNVETVPRIFKRIRPGFRYERSLDVITQARADGLVTKSNLILGMGETREEISQAMRDLHEAGCDLLTITQYLRPSKLHHPIDRWVKPEEFVDLGREAEEIGFAGVMSGPLVRSSYRAGRLYKQAREKRDAELTAAQNKA
;
A
#
# COMPACT_ATOMS: atom_id res chain seq x y z
N MET A 1 4.61 -14.58 -10.72
CA MET A 1 5.86 -15.35 -10.91
C MET A 1 7.01 -14.47 -10.45
N THR A 2 8.02 -15.00 -9.75
CA THR A 2 9.21 -14.22 -9.37
C THR A 2 10.03 -13.94 -10.63
N ILE A 3 10.35 -12.67 -10.90
CA ILE A 3 11.26 -12.32 -12.00
C ILE A 3 12.61 -12.96 -11.67
N ALA A 4 12.94 -14.04 -12.38
CA ALA A 4 14.25 -14.64 -12.28
C ALA A 4 15.27 -13.61 -12.79
N PRO A 5 16.48 -13.55 -12.24
CA PRO A 5 17.54 -12.74 -12.82
C PRO A 5 17.79 -13.33 -14.21
N GLU A 6 17.37 -12.62 -15.27
CA GLU A 6 17.42 -13.05 -16.67
C GLU A 6 18.87 -13.15 -17.18
N GLY A 7 19.69 -13.99 -16.55
CA GLY A 7 21.13 -14.09 -16.79
C GLY A 7 21.97 -12.93 -16.24
N ARG A 8 21.37 -11.87 -15.68
CA ARG A 8 22.12 -10.73 -15.13
C ARG A 8 22.89 -11.08 -13.85
N LYS A 9 23.99 -10.38 -13.61
CA LYS A 9 24.71 -10.44 -12.33
C LYS A 9 23.80 -9.95 -11.20
N LEU A 10 23.73 -10.71 -10.11
CA LEU A 10 23.00 -10.33 -8.91
C LEU A 10 23.63 -9.09 -8.27
N LEU A 11 22.79 -8.21 -7.73
CA LEU A 11 23.24 -7.16 -6.84
C LEU A 11 23.82 -7.80 -5.57
N ARG A 12 24.76 -7.13 -4.91
CA ARG A 12 25.39 -7.63 -3.67
C ARG A 12 24.37 -8.03 -2.61
N VAL A 13 23.30 -7.24 -2.48
CA VAL A 13 22.19 -7.51 -1.55
C VAL A 13 21.41 -8.77 -1.94
N GLU A 14 21.11 -8.97 -3.22
CA GLU A 14 20.41 -10.16 -3.73
C GLU A 14 21.25 -11.42 -3.53
N ALA A 15 22.54 -11.35 -3.81
CA ALA A 15 23.49 -12.45 -3.60
C ALA A 15 23.53 -12.86 -2.13
N ARG A 16 23.73 -11.89 -1.22
CA ARG A 16 23.72 -12.12 0.23
C ARG A 16 22.39 -12.72 0.70
N ASN A 17 21.27 -12.17 0.25
CA ASN A 17 19.95 -12.68 0.65
C ASN A 17 19.75 -14.12 0.18
N SER A 18 20.27 -14.48 -1.00
CA SER A 18 20.14 -15.83 -1.57
C SER A 18 20.90 -16.91 -0.83
N GLU A 19 21.83 -16.54 0.04
CA GLU A 19 22.53 -17.47 0.95
C GLU A 19 21.59 -18.01 2.04
N THR A 20 20.50 -17.29 2.37
CA THR A 20 19.48 -17.77 3.31
C THR A 20 18.39 -18.55 2.56
N PRO A 21 18.19 -19.85 2.86
CA PRO A 21 17.13 -20.65 2.25
C PRO A 21 15.74 -20.05 2.47
N ILE A 22 14.79 -20.41 1.60
CA ILE A 22 13.38 -20.01 1.79
C ILE A 22 12.82 -20.64 3.06
N GLU A 23 12.20 -19.81 3.88
CA GLU A 23 11.69 -20.16 5.19
C GLU A 23 10.39 -20.97 5.06
N LYS A 24 10.22 -21.98 5.93
CA LYS A 24 8.98 -22.75 5.96
C LYS A 24 7.86 -21.89 6.55
N LYS A 25 6.80 -21.69 5.77
CA LYS A 25 5.60 -20.98 6.23
C LYS A 25 4.95 -21.72 7.41
N PRO A 26 4.64 -21.04 8.53
CA PRO A 26 3.95 -21.66 9.65
C PRO A 26 2.49 -21.96 9.29
N PRO A 27 1.80 -22.85 10.05
CA PRO A 27 0.49 -23.37 9.66
C PRO A 27 -0.62 -22.31 9.61
N TRP A 28 -0.47 -21.16 10.27
CA TRP A 28 -1.44 -20.05 10.24
C TRP A 28 -1.31 -19.14 9.01
N ILE A 29 -0.23 -19.24 8.23
CA ILE A 29 -0.08 -18.51 6.95
C ILE A 29 -0.74 -19.35 5.86
N LYS A 30 -2.07 -19.40 5.91
CA LYS A 30 -2.92 -20.11 4.96
C LYS A 30 -4.13 -19.26 4.64
N ILE A 31 -4.58 -19.38 3.41
CA ILE A 31 -5.74 -18.67 2.88
C ILE A 31 -6.75 -19.73 2.48
N LYS A 32 -8.03 -19.49 2.74
CA LYS A 32 -9.09 -20.26 2.10
C LYS A 32 -9.41 -19.57 0.79
N ALA A 33 -9.03 -20.19 -0.33
CA ALA A 33 -9.45 -19.72 -1.64
C ALA A 33 -10.94 -20.01 -1.82
N HIS A 34 -11.73 -18.96 -2.00
CA HIS A 34 -13.12 -19.06 -2.42
C HIS A 34 -13.24 -18.42 -3.80
N MET A 35 -13.60 -19.21 -4.81
CA MET A 35 -13.78 -18.71 -6.18
C MET A 35 -15.27 -18.52 -6.41
N GLY A 36 -15.80 -17.42 -5.88
CA GLY A 36 -17.19 -17.04 -6.07
C GLY A 36 -17.46 -16.48 -7.47
N PRO A 37 -18.74 -16.17 -7.78
CA PRO A 37 -19.14 -15.61 -9.06
C PRO A 37 -18.46 -14.26 -9.33
N GLU A 38 -18.38 -13.39 -8.33
CA GLU A 38 -17.79 -12.05 -8.45
C GLU A 38 -16.28 -12.13 -8.74
N TYR A 39 -15.54 -12.98 -8.01
CA TYR A 39 -14.13 -13.25 -8.33
C TYR A 39 -13.94 -13.72 -9.79
N THR A 40 -14.79 -14.62 -10.26
CA THR A 40 -14.69 -15.22 -11.61
C THR A 40 -14.95 -14.18 -12.69
N GLU A 41 -15.92 -13.31 -12.47
CA GLU A 41 -16.24 -12.18 -13.34
C GLU A 41 -15.09 -11.18 -13.41
N LEU A 42 -14.60 -10.70 -12.26
CA LEU A 42 -13.47 -9.76 -12.20
C LEU A 42 -12.21 -10.35 -12.84
N HIS A 43 -11.94 -11.64 -12.60
CA HIS A 43 -10.81 -12.33 -13.22
C HIS A 43 -10.91 -12.40 -14.74
N SER A 44 -12.11 -12.66 -15.26
CA SER A 44 -12.34 -12.70 -16.71
C SER A 44 -12.18 -11.31 -17.33
N LEU A 45 -12.70 -10.28 -16.66
CA LEU A 45 -12.63 -8.90 -17.10
C LEU A 45 -11.19 -8.35 -17.11
N VAL A 46 -10.43 -8.57 -16.04
CA VAL A 46 -9.01 -8.16 -15.94
C VAL A 46 -8.20 -8.80 -17.07
N LYS A 47 -8.46 -10.08 -17.37
CA LYS A 47 -7.78 -10.81 -18.44
C LYS A 47 -8.18 -10.30 -19.83
N SER A 48 -9.47 -10.04 -20.09
CA SER A 48 -9.93 -9.59 -21.42
C SER A 48 -9.47 -8.18 -21.76
N GLU A 49 -9.30 -7.33 -20.74
CA GLU A 49 -8.96 -5.91 -20.90
C GLU A 49 -7.45 -5.64 -20.77
N GLY A 50 -6.63 -6.67 -20.48
CA GLY A 50 -5.19 -6.53 -20.33
C GLY A 50 -4.79 -5.62 -19.18
N LEU A 51 -5.52 -5.66 -18.06
CA LEU A 51 -5.28 -4.79 -16.91
C LEU A 51 -4.21 -5.36 -15.99
N HIS A 52 -3.37 -4.49 -15.43
CA HIS A 52 -2.41 -4.86 -14.39
C HIS A 52 -2.95 -4.48 -13.01
N THR A 53 -3.11 -5.48 -12.15
CA THR A 53 -3.51 -5.28 -10.76
C THR A 53 -2.38 -5.68 -9.82
N VAL A 54 -2.16 -4.91 -8.75
CA VAL A 54 -1.24 -5.32 -7.67
C VAL A 54 -1.67 -6.66 -7.07
N CYS A 55 -2.97 -6.93 -7.07
CA CYS A 55 -3.54 -8.19 -6.63
C CYS A 55 -2.85 -9.40 -7.30
N GLN A 56 -2.59 -9.30 -8.61
CA GLN A 56 -1.92 -10.33 -9.39
C GLN A 56 -0.39 -10.20 -9.35
N GLU A 57 0.13 -8.99 -9.59
CA GLU A 57 1.58 -8.77 -9.75
C GLU A 57 2.37 -9.01 -8.45
N ALA A 58 1.80 -8.63 -7.30
CA ALA A 58 2.40 -8.86 -5.98
C ALA A 58 2.04 -10.24 -5.39
N GLY A 59 1.33 -11.09 -6.15
CA GLY A 59 0.90 -12.42 -5.69
C GLY A 59 0.05 -12.36 -4.41
N CYS A 60 -0.91 -11.44 -4.36
CA CYS A 60 -1.65 -11.13 -3.14
C CYS A 60 -2.48 -12.34 -2.69
N PRO A 61 -2.34 -12.78 -1.43
CA PRO A 61 -3.12 -13.89 -0.89
C PRO A 61 -4.64 -13.59 -0.85
N ASN A 62 -5.03 -12.33 -0.74
CA ASN A 62 -6.41 -11.93 -0.45
C ASN A 62 -7.25 -11.69 -1.71
N ILE A 63 -6.72 -11.97 -2.91
CA ILE A 63 -7.40 -11.68 -4.18
C ILE A 63 -8.81 -12.28 -4.25
N TYR A 64 -8.98 -13.49 -3.71
CA TYR A 64 -10.27 -14.19 -3.67
C TYR A 64 -11.32 -13.47 -2.83
N GLU A 65 -10.90 -12.87 -1.72
CA GLU A 65 -11.82 -12.19 -0.80
C GLU A 65 -12.10 -10.76 -1.28
N CYS A 66 -11.05 -10.01 -1.65
CA CYS A 66 -11.20 -8.64 -2.10
C CYS A 66 -12.03 -8.52 -3.39
N TRP A 67 -11.82 -9.42 -4.35
CA TRP A 67 -12.58 -9.36 -5.60
C TRP A 67 -14.03 -9.82 -5.43
N GLU A 68 -14.30 -10.67 -4.45
CA GLU A 68 -15.69 -11.01 -4.09
C GLU A 68 -16.44 -9.79 -3.54
N ASP A 69 -15.76 -8.91 -2.80
CA ASP A 69 -16.30 -7.64 -2.29
C ASP A 69 -16.26 -6.50 -3.33
N ARG A 70 -15.86 -6.76 -4.58
CA ARG A 70 -15.62 -5.76 -5.64
C ARG A 70 -14.69 -4.62 -5.18
N GLU A 71 -13.59 -5.00 -4.54
CA GLU A 71 -12.45 -4.14 -4.24
C GLU A 71 -11.23 -4.63 -5.05
N ALA A 72 -10.55 -3.70 -5.73
CA ALA A 72 -9.35 -4.02 -6.49
C ALA A 72 -8.29 -2.94 -6.33
N THR A 73 -7.02 -3.34 -6.47
CA THR A 73 -5.86 -2.44 -6.44
C THR A 73 -5.16 -2.39 -7.79
N PHE A 74 -5.10 -1.21 -8.39
CA PHE A 74 -4.42 -0.95 -9.66
C PHE A 74 -2.97 -0.54 -9.44
N LEU A 75 -2.08 -0.90 -10.37
CA LEU A 75 -0.69 -0.44 -10.42
C LEU A 75 -0.52 0.48 -11.64
N ILE A 76 -0.28 1.77 -11.41
CA ILE A 76 -0.02 2.76 -12.48
C ILE A 76 1.47 3.05 -12.65
N GLY A 77 1.84 3.61 -13.80
CA GLY A 77 3.21 3.98 -14.13
C GLY A 77 4.05 2.82 -14.66
N GLY A 78 3.41 1.69 -15.00
CA GLY A 78 4.03 0.47 -15.50
C GLY A 78 4.40 -0.55 -14.42
N ASP A 79 5.14 -1.58 -14.82
CA ASP A 79 5.56 -2.72 -13.98
C ASP A 79 7.04 -2.65 -13.54
N GLN A 80 7.77 -1.62 -13.98
CA GLN A 80 9.16 -1.37 -13.61
C GLN A 80 9.29 -0.12 -12.73
N CYS A 81 9.82 -0.31 -11.53
CA CYS A 81 10.09 0.75 -10.57
C CYS A 81 11.52 1.27 -10.69
N THR A 82 11.68 2.58 -10.58
CA THR A 82 13.00 3.24 -10.52
C THR A 82 13.73 2.99 -9.19
N ARG A 83 13.01 2.55 -8.15
CA ARG A 83 13.55 2.22 -6.83
C ARG A 83 13.52 0.71 -6.58
N ARG A 84 14.34 0.27 -5.62
CA ARG A 84 14.39 -1.13 -5.15
C ARG A 84 14.20 -1.18 -3.64
N CYS A 85 13.09 -1.75 -3.19
CA CYS A 85 12.84 -2.09 -1.80
C CYS A 85 13.04 -3.59 -1.60
N ASP A 86 13.76 -4.01 -0.57
CA ASP A 86 14.24 -5.40 -0.42
C ASP A 86 13.11 -6.41 -0.09
N PHE A 87 11.91 -5.91 0.22
CA PHE A 87 10.70 -6.71 0.41
C PHE A 87 9.80 -6.79 -0.83
N CYS A 88 9.96 -5.87 -1.79
CA CYS A 88 9.00 -5.65 -2.87
C CYS A 88 9.30 -6.54 -4.08
N GLN A 89 8.25 -7.16 -4.64
CA GLN A 89 8.36 -8.04 -5.81
C GLN A 89 8.33 -7.31 -7.16
N ILE A 90 7.89 -6.05 -7.18
CA ILE A 90 7.84 -5.25 -8.41
C ILE A 90 9.26 -5.10 -8.98
N ALA A 91 9.39 -5.25 -10.30
CA ALA A 91 10.68 -5.21 -10.97
C ALA A 91 11.35 -3.86 -10.72
N THR A 92 12.66 -3.86 -10.45
CA THR A 92 13.45 -2.63 -10.59
C THR A 92 13.99 -2.57 -12.01
N GLY A 93 13.80 -1.45 -12.70
CA GLY A 93 14.17 -1.31 -14.10
C GLY A 93 14.06 0.11 -14.61
N LYS A 94 14.28 0.30 -15.91
CA LYS A 94 14.04 1.57 -16.59
C LYS A 94 12.58 1.56 -17.07
N PRO A 95 11.70 2.41 -16.52
CA PRO A 95 10.30 2.43 -16.91
C PRO A 95 10.12 2.67 -18.41
N THR A 96 8.99 2.20 -18.93
CA THR A 96 8.51 2.59 -20.25
C THR A 96 8.08 4.07 -20.27
N ALA A 97 7.89 4.61 -21.47
CA ALA A 97 7.38 5.97 -21.62
C ALA A 97 6.02 6.11 -20.90
N LEU A 98 5.80 7.27 -20.29
CA LEU A 98 4.55 7.59 -19.61
C LEU A 98 3.35 7.46 -20.57
N ASP A 99 2.41 6.60 -20.23
CA ASP A 99 1.13 6.49 -20.95
C ASP A 99 0.13 7.50 -20.38
N ARG A 100 -0.07 8.60 -21.09
CA ARG A 100 -1.03 9.65 -20.67
C ARG A 100 -2.50 9.20 -20.74
N MET A 101 -2.80 8.06 -21.37
CA MET A 101 -4.15 7.48 -21.38
C MET A 101 -4.39 6.52 -20.21
N GLU A 102 -3.36 6.15 -19.46
CA GLU A 102 -3.45 5.23 -18.31
C GLU A 102 -4.52 5.68 -17.28
N PRO A 103 -4.60 6.96 -16.86
CA PRO A 103 -5.68 7.46 -15.98
C PRO A 103 -7.10 7.11 -16.47
N THR A 104 -7.38 7.38 -17.74
CA THR A 104 -8.70 7.11 -18.36
C THR A 104 -8.97 5.61 -18.46
N LYS A 105 -7.93 4.81 -18.75
CA LYS A 105 -8.05 3.34 -18.79
C LYS A 105 -8.41 2.80 -17.41
N VAL A 106 -7.71 3.23 -16.36
CA VAL A 106 -8.01 2.83 -14.97
C VAL A 106 -9.45 3.22 -14.60
N ALA A 107 -9.86 4.46 -14.85
CA ALA A 107 -11.21 4.91 -14.56
C ALA A 107 -12.31 4.13 -15.31
N THR A 108 -12.03 3.74 -16.56
CA THR A 108 -12.90 2.87 -17.35
C THR A 108 -12.99 1.47 -16.76
N SER A 109 -11.87 0.92 -16.27
CA SER A 109 -11.82 -0.38 -15.61
C SER A 109 -12.61 -0.38 -14.31
N VAL A 110 -12.44 0.66 -13.48
CA VAL A 110 -13.24 0.86 -12.25
C VAL A 110 -14.73 0.80 -12.57
N LYS A 111 -15.16 1.49 -13.64
CA LYS A 111 -16.55 1.49 -14.11
C LYS A 111 -17.04 0.12 -14.53
N LYS A 112 -16.27 -0.56 -15.38
CA LYS A 112 -16.61 -1.90 -15.90
C LYS A 112 -16.65 -2.96 -14.81
N MET A 113 -15.77 -2.86 -13.82
CA MET A 113 -15.72 -3.75 -12.66
C MET A 113 -16.79 -3.41 -11.61
N GLU A 114 -17.51 -2.30 -11.79
CA GLU A 114 -18.55 -1.81 -10.87
C GLU A 114 -18.03 -1.77 -9.41
N LEU A 115 -16.79 -1.30 -9.24
CA LEU A 115 -16.15 -1.24 -7.93
C LEU A 115 -16.84 -0.24 -7.03
N ARG A 116 -16.99 -0.58 -5.75
CA ARG A 116 -17.49 0.36 -4.73
C ARG A 116 -16.38 1.21 -4.16
N TYR A 117 -15.17 0.67 -4.17
CA TYR A 117 -13.98 1.31 -3.64
C TYR A 117 -12.78 0.87 -4.48
N ALA A 118 -12.03 1.83 -5.02
CA ALA A 118 -10.85 1.58 -5.83
C ALA A 118 -9.59 1.97 -5.06
N THR A 119 -8.64 1.05 -4.95
CA THR A 119 -7.29 1.42 -4.49
C THR A 119 -6.39 1.61 -5.71
N VAL A 120 -5.67 2.71 -5.76
CA VAL A 120 -4.69 3.01 -6.79
C VAL A 120 -3.33 3.13 -6.12
N THR A 121 -2.35 2.40 -6.63
CA THR A 121 -0.94 2.60 -6.29
C THR A 121 -0.14 2.62 -7.57
N GLY A 122 1.14 2.92 -7.48
CA GLY A 122 2.03 2.86 -8.65
C GLY A 122 3.46 2.62 -8.24
N VAL A 123 4.34 2.63 -9.25
CA VAL A 123 5.77 2.58 -9.07
C VAL A 123 6.37 3.97 -8.86
N ALA A 124 7.50 4.08 -8.17
CA ALA A 124 8.30 5.31 -8.19
C ALA A 124 8.79 5.60 -9.62
N ARG A 125 8.63 6.85 -10.07
CA ARG A 125 9.00 7.35 -11.40
C ARG A 125 10.03 8.47 -11.31
N ASP A 126 11.18 8.18 -10.67
CA ASP A 126 12.30 9.11 -10.56
C ASP A 126 12.91 9.48 -11.94
N ASP A 127 12.47 8.84 -13.03
CA ASP A 127 12.81 9.16 -14.42
C ASP A 127 12.01 10.35 -14.99
N LEU A 128 10.90 10.74 -14.35
CA LEU A 128 10.06 11.87 -14.72
C LEU A 128 10.42 13.10 -13.88
N GLU A 129 10.31 14.29 -14.48
CA GLU A 129 10.62 15.57 -13.82
C GLU A 129 9.73 15.84 -12.60
N ASP A 130 8.45 15.47 -12.69
CA ASP A 130 7.45 15.59 -11.61
C ASP A 130 7.36 14.33 -10.74
N GLY A 131 8.28 13.37 -10.87
CA GLY A 131 8.23 12.10 -10.15
C GLY A 131 6.99 11.24 -10.45
N GLY A 132 6.19 11.60 -11.45
CA GLY A 132 4.89 11.02 -11.75
C GLY A 132 3.70 11.65 -11.02
N ALA A 133 3.86 12.77 -10.32
CA ALA A 133 2.79 13.43 -9.56
C ALA A 133 1.50 13.65 -10.39
N TRP A 134 1.64 14.13 -11.63
CA TRP A 134 0.52 14.30 -12.55
C TRP A 134 -0.22 12.99 -12.81
N LEU A 135 0.49 11.89 -13.01
CA LEU A 135 -0.11 10.58 -13.32
C LEU A 135 -1.00 10.09 -12.16
N TYR A 136 -0.50 10.21 -10.93
CA TYR A 136 -1.24 9.82 -9.73
C TYR A 136 -2.47 10.69 -9.54
N ALA A 137 -2.31 12.02 -9.61
CA ALA A 137 -3.40 12.97 -9.44
C ALA A 137 -4.47 12.81 -10.52
N GLU A 138 -4.06 12.70 -11.78
CA GLU A 138 -4.98 12.57 -12.91
C GLU A 138 -5.75 11.25 -12.89
N THR A 139 -5.14 10.17 -12.40
CA THR A 139 -5.84 8.89 -12.21
C THR A 139 -7.01 9.03 -11.23
N VAL A 140 -6.80 9.68 -10.09
CA VAL A 140 -7.88 9.95 -9.12
C VAL A 140 -8.97 10.81 -9.75
N ARG A 141 -8.60 11.93 -10.40
CA ARG A 141 -9.56 12.83 -11.06
C ARG A 141 -10.42 12.10 -12.09
N LYS A 142 -9.82 11.24 -12.91
CA LYS A 142 -10.55 10.45 -13.92
C LYS A 142 -11.47 9.42 -13.29
N ILE A 143 -11.06 8.78 -12.19
CA ILE A 143 -11.94 7.85 -11.48
C ILE A 143 -13.17 8.58 -10.95
N HIS A 144 -13.01 9.72 -10.26
CA HIS A 144 -14.14 10.50 -9.76
C HIS A 144 -15.05 11.03 -10.88
N GLU A 145 -14.48 11.46 -12.02
CA GLU A 145 -15.24 11.92 -13.19
C GLU A 145 -16.14 10.81 -13.77
N LEU A 146 -15.60 9.60 -13.96
CA LEU A 146 -16.33 8.50 -14.59
C LEU A 146 -17.17 7.67 -13.60
N ASN A 147 -16.86 7.75 -12.30
CA ASN A 147 -17.40 6.90 -11.23
C ASN A 147 -17.69 7.75 -9.96
N PRO A 148 -18.70 8.65 -10.00
CA PRO A 148 -18.93 9.63 -8.95
C PRO A 148 -19.28 9.03 -7.57
N ASP A 149 -19.74 7.77 -7.53
CA ASP A 149 -20.10 7.07 -6.29
C ASP A 149 -18.99 6.14 -5.76
N THR A 150 -17.81 6.11 -6.41
CA THR A 150 -16.68 5.25 -6.03
C THR A 150 -15.66 6.02 -5.20
N GLY A 151 -15.41 5.56 -3.97
CA GLY A 151 -14.31 6.07 -3.15
C GLY A 151 -12.94 5.62 -3.67
N VAL A 152 -11.93 6.47 -3.55
CA VAL A 152 -10.57 6.23 -4.02
C VAL A 152 -9.56 6.31 -2.87
N GLU A 153 -8.84 5.21 -2.64
CA GLU A 153 -7.62 5.22 -1.83
C GLU A 153 -6.39 5.31 -2.75
N LEU A 154 -5.55 6.33 -2.57
CA LEU A 154 -4.34 6.53 -3.34
C LEU A 154 -3.11 6.23 -2.48
N LEU A 155 -2.40 5.14 -2.78
CA LEU A 155 -1.14 4.76 -2.15
C LEU A 155 0.05 5.27 -2.98
N ILE A 156 0.80 6.21 -2.42
CA ILE A 156 1.80 6.98 -3.16
C ILE A 156 3.25 6.65 -2.77
N PRO A 157 4.23 6.85 -3.68
CA PRO A 157 5.63 7.03 -3.32
C PRO A 157 5.78 8.32 -2.51
N ASP A 158 7.00 8.64 -2.08
CA ASP A 158 7.23 9.86 -1.28
C ASP A 158 7.32 11.13 -2.11
N PHE A 159 7.44 11.04 -3.45
CA PHE A 159 7.75 12.18 -4.34
C PHE A 159 8.93 13.03 -3.84
N ASN A 160 9.88 12.40 -3.14
CA ASN A 160 10.96 13.06 -2.40
C ASN A 160 10.51 14.14 -1.39
N ALA A 161 9.24 14.11 -0.98
CA ALA A 161 8.56 15.13 -0.19
C ALA A 161 8.65 16.53 -0.81
N ASP A 162 8.68 16.60 -2.14
CA ASP A 162 8.59 17.87 -2.87
C ASP A 162 7.19 18.47 -2.66
N PRO A 163 7.06 19.67 -2.06
CA PRO A 163 5.76 20.24 -1.71
C PRO A 163 4.85 20.48 -2.92
N ASP A 164 5.39 20.83 -4.09
CA ASP A 164 4.59 21.12 -5.28
C ASP A 164 4.03 19.83 -5.88
N GLN A 165 4.85 18.77 -5.94
CA GLN A 165 4.40 17.44 -6.37
C GLN A 165 3.36 16.85 -5.43
N LEU A 166 3.58 16.98 -4.11
CA LEU A 166 2.62 16.54 -3.10
C LEU A 166 1.31 17.33 -3.20
N ALA A 167 1.38 18.65 -3.34
CA ALA A 167 0.19 19.49 -3.50
C ALA A 167 -0.62 19.13 -4.75
N GLU A 168 0.03 18.80 -5.87
CA GLU A 168 -0.67 18.33 -7.08
C GLU A 168 -1.47 17.04 -6.80
N VAL A 169 -0.85 16.08 -6.12
CA VAL A 169 -1.46 14.81 -5.76
C VAL A 169 -2.60 15.01 -4.75
N PHE A 170 -2.38 15.80 -3.70
CA PHE A 170 -3.41 16.09 -2.68
C PHE A 170 -4.61 16.83 -3.26
N GLY A 171 -4.36 17.73 -4.23
CA GLY A 171 -5.39 18.47 -4.96
C GLY A 171 -6.34 17.59 -5.76
N SER A 172 -6.01 16.32 -6.00
CA SER A 172 -6.94 15.33 -6.60
C SER A 172 -8.00 14.80 -5.62
N ARG A 173 -7.86 15.08 -4.32
CA ARG A 173 -8.83 14.78 -3.24
C ARG A 173 -9.25 13.30 -3.15
N PRO A 174 -8.33 12.33 -3.07
CA PRO A 174 -8.72 10.95 -2.78
C PRO A 174 -9.36 10.87 -1.39
N GLU A 175 -10.31 9.95 -1.22
CA GLU A 175 -10.95 9.66 0.06
C GLU A 175 -9.95 9.25 1.16
N VAL A 176 -8.90 8.52 0.76
CA VAL A 176 -7.76 8.18 1.63
C VAL A 176 -6.46 8.38 0.88
N LEU A 177 -5.52 9.11 1.47
CA LEU A 177 -4.14 9.23 0.99
C LEU A 177 -3.26 8.31 1.83
N ALA A 178 -2.72 7.27 1.22
CA ALA A 178 -1.83 6.33 1.87
C ALA A 178 -0.36 6.59 1.49
N HIS A 179 0.53 6.60 2.48
CA HIS A 179 1.97 6.49 2.27
C HIS A 179 2.56 5.57 3.34
N ASN A 180 3.10 4.44 2.90
CA ASN A 180 3.59 3.45 3.84
C ASN A 180 5.01 3.78 4.31
N VAL A 181 5.25 3.72 5.61
CA VAL A 181 6.61 3.70 6.19
C VAL A 181 7.22 2.29 6.13
N GLU A 182 6.38 1.25 6.17
CA GLU A 182 6.70 -0.18 6.04
C GLU A 182 7.52 -0.78 7.18
N THR A 183 8.46 -0.06 7.79
CA THR A 183 9.33 -0.62 8.82
C THR A 183 9.90 0.44 9.74
N VAL A 184 10.69 0.01 10.74
CA VAL A 184 11.21 0.83 11.84
C VAL A 184 12.54 1.51 11.47
N PRO A 185 12.90 2.65 12.10
CA PRO A 185 14.05 3.48 11.71
C PRO A 185 15.37 2.71 11.54
N ARG A 186 15.71 1.82 12.47
CA ARG A 186 16.99 1.08 12.50
C ARG A 186 17.24 0.27 11.22
N ILE A 187 16.20 -0.38 10.69
CA ILE A 187 16.32 -1.23 9.49
C ILE A 187 15.81 -0.55 8.22
N PHE A 188 15.20 0.63 8.32
CA PHE A 188 14.60 1.34 7.20
C PHE A 188 15.54 1.51 6.02
N LYS A 189 16.75 2.05 6.21
CA LYS A 189 17.72 2.26 5.13
C LYS A 189 18.16 0.95 4.44
N ARG A 190 18.15 -0.17 5.17
CA ARG A 190 18.46 -1.49 4.62
C ARG A 190 17.33 -2.00 3.73
N ILE A 191 16.09 -1.79 4.16
CA ILE A 191 14.89 -2.31 3.49
C ILE A 191 14.42 -1.40 2.35
N ARG A 192 14.49 -0.07 2.53
CA ARG A 192 14.02 0.97 1.61
C ARG A 192 15.08 2.05 1.36
N PRO A 193 16.21 1.72 0.70
CA PRO A 193 17.34 2.64 0.53
C PRO A 193 17.00 3.92 -0.26
N GLY A 194 15.98 3.87 -1.13
CA GLY A 194 15.48 5.02 -1.89
C GLY A 194 14.54 5.96 -1.13
N PHE A 195 14.24 5.66 0.15
CA PHE A 195 13.35 6.44 1.00
C PHE A 195 14.07 6.86 2.29
N ARG A 196 13.49 7.76 3.09
CA ARG A 196 13.93 8.09 4.45
C ARG A 196 12.73 8.01 5.39
N TYR A 197 12.93 7.51 6.61
CA TYR A 197 11.84 7.28 7.55
C TYR A 197 11.13 8.59 7.90
N GLU A 198 11.91 9.60 8.26
CA GLU A 198 11.45 10.94 8.64
C GLU A 198 10.73 11.63 7.47
N ARG A 199 11.24 11.44 6.24
CA ARG A 199 10.61 11.97 5.02
C ARG A 199 9.27 11.29 4.74
N SER A 200 9.17 9.97 4.97
CA SER A 200 7.91 9.24 4.82
C SER A 200 6.88 9.69 5.86
N LEU A 201 7.30 10.02 7.09
CA LEU A 201 6.40 10.64 8.08
C LEU A 201 5.97 12.04 7.66
N ASP A 202 6.88 12.85 7.13
CA ASP A 202 6.57 14.20 6.64
C ASP A 202 5.51 14.20 5.53
N VAL A 203 5.55 13.24 4.60
CA VAL A 203 4.49 13.05 3.58
C VAL A 203 3.10 12.86 4.24
N ILE A 204 3.01 12.07 5.30
CA ILE A 204 1.77 11.87 6.06
C ILE A 204 1.34 13.18 6.74
N THR A 205 2.27 13.89 7.37
CA THR A 205 2.00 15.18 8.02
C THR A 205 1.48 16.21 7.03
N GLN A 206 2.07 16.33 5.85
CA GLN A 206 1.61 17.25 4.81
C GLN A 206 0.22 16.86 4.28
N ALA A 207 -0.05 15.57 4.03
CA ALA A 207 -1.37 15.11 3.60
C ALA A 207 -2.46 15.39 4.65
N ARG A 208 -2.15 15.19 5.93
CA ARG A 208 -3.04 15.53 7.06
C ARG A 208 -3.26 17.02 7.19
N ALA A 209 -2.23 17.85 6.96
CA ALA A 209 -2.35 19.31 6.95
C ALA A 209 -3.24 19.80 5.80
N ASP A 210 -3.26 19.11 4.66
CA ASP A 210 -4.18 19.37 3.55
C ASP A 210 -5.60 18.81 3.78
N GLY A 211 -5.85 18.20 4.95
CA GLY A 211 -7.18 17.77 5.41
C GLY A 211 -7.60 16.37 4.96
N LEU A 212 -6.74 15.64 4.25
CA LEU A 212 -7.02 14.28 3.77
C LEU A 212 -7.05 13.28 4.95
N VAL A 213 -7.84 12.20 4.82
CA VAL A 213 -7.66 11.02 5.68
C VAL A 213 -6.37 10.34 5.27
N THR A 214 -5.50 10.06 6.23
CA THR A 214 -4.18 9.51 5.95
C THR A 214 -4.05 8.06 6.40
N LYS A 215 -3.21 7.29 5.70
CA LYS A 215 -3.00 5.88 6.00
C LYS A 215 -1.55 5.45 5.84
N SER A 216 -1.12 4.51 6.66
CA SER A 216 0.19 3.88 6.54
C SER A 216 0.15 2.39 6.89
N ASN A 217 1.30 1.73 6.73
CA ASN A 217 1.47 0.30 6.96
C ASN A 217 2.80 -0.02 7.64
N LEU A 218 2.79 -1.06 8.48
CA LEU A 218 3.96 -1.71 9.04
C LEU A 218 4.01 -3.17 8.62
N ILE A 219 5.12 -3.56 8.00
CA ILE A 219 5.45 -4.95 7.63
C ILE A 219 6.38 -5.51 8.71
N LEU A 220 5.96 -6.59 9.35
CA LEU A 220 6.66 -7.24 10.45
C LEU A 220 7.38 -8.51 9.99
N GLY A 221 8.38 -8.93 10.74
CA GLY A 221 9.21 -10.09 10.44
C GLY A 221 10.44 -9.78 9.58
N MET A 222 10.84 -8.51 9.49
CA MET A 222 12.03 -8.06 8.76
C MET A 222 13.23 -7.77 9.68
N GLY A 223 13.08 -7.97 10.99
CA GLY A 223 14.13 -7.82 11.99
C GLY A 223 13.89 -6.68 12.98
N GLU A 224 12.68 -6.12 12.97
CA GLU A 224 12.19 -5.18 13.97
C GLU A 224 11.82 -5.89 15.29
N THR A 225 12.01 -5.19 16.41
CA THR A 225 11.62 -5.62 17.75
C THR A 225 10.23 -5.11 18.14
N ARG A 226 9.65 -5.66 19.21
CA ARG A 226 8.31 -5.24 19.68
C ARG A 226 8.26 -3.76 20.06
N GLU A 227 9.30 -3.29 20.73
CA GLU A 227 9.45 -1.92 21.20
C GLU A 227 9.61 -0.94 20.04
N GLU A 228 10.36 -1.33 19.00
CA GLU A 228 10.50 -0.52 17.79
C GLU A 228 9.18 -0.43 17.00
N ILE A 229 8.36 -1.49 17.02
CA ILE A 229 7.01 -1.44 16.42
C ILE A 229 6.14 -0.46 17.18
N SER A 230 6.12 -0.53 18.51
CA SER A 230 5.39 0.43 19.36
C SER A 230 5.82 1.87 19.09
N GLN A 231 7.13 2.13 19.00
CA GLN A 231 7.62 3.46 18.68
C GLN A 231 7.18 3.91 17.30
N ALA A 232 7.28 3.06 16.27
CA ALA A 232 6.84 3.41 14.93
C ALA A 232 5.33 3.70 14.83
N MET A 233 4.50 3.02 15.63
CA MET A 233 3.07 3.35 15.72
C MET A 233 2.82 4.73 16.35
N ARG A 234 3.60 5.10 17.37
CA ARG A 234 3.55 6.45 17.98
C ARG A 234 4.01 7.51 16.99
N ASP A 235 5.14 7.29 16.32
CA ASP A 235 5.69 8.21 15.32
C ASP A 235 4.68 8.46 14.18
N LEU A 236 4.01 7.40 13.70
CA LEU A 236 2.95 7.51 12.68
C LEU A 236 1.76 8.33 13.18
N HIS A 237 1.28 8.03 14.39
CA HIS A 237 0.15 8.77 14.97
C HIS A 237 0.49 10.25 15.20
N GLU A 238 1.69 10.55 15.72
CA GLU A 238 2.20 11.91 15.90
C GLU A 238 2.34 12.66 14.58
N ALA A 239 2.74 11.98 13.50
CA ALA A 239 2.75 12.53 12.15
C ALA A 239 1.34 12.81 11.59
N GLY A 240 0.28 12.35 12.26
CA GLY A 240 -1.11 12.57 11.87
C GLY A 240 -1.74 11.43 11.08
N CYS A 241 -1.19 10.22 11.15
CA CYS A 241 -1.73 9.05 10.48
C CYS A 241 -3.07 8.59 11.10
N ASP A 242 -4.14 8.56 10.31
CA ASP A 242 -5.47 8.15 10.81
C ASP A 242 -5.66 6.63 10.79
N LEU A 243 -5.19 5.97 9.73
CA LEU A 243 -5.43 4.56 9.45
C LEU A 243 -4.12 3.76 9.45
N LEU A 244 -4.10 2.64 10.17
CA LEU A 244 -2.92 1.77 10.25
C LEU A 244 -3.24 0.33 9.85
N THR A 245 -2.41 -0.21 8.94
CA THR A 245 -2.34 -1.66 8.72
C THR A 245 -1.05 -2.24 9.27
N ILE A 246 -1.13 -3.41 9.91
CA ILE A 246 0.00 -4.14 10.47
C ILE A 246 -0.02 -5.56 9.90
N THR A 247 1.08 -5.97 9.26
CA THR A 247 1.11 -7.20 8.45
C THR A 247 2.37 -8.03 8.65
N GLN A 248 2.31 -9.31 8.26
CA GLN A 248 3.49 -10.18 8.16
C GLN A 248 4.16 -10.02 6.80
N TYR A 249 5.49 -9.86 6.82
CA TYR A 249 6.34 -9.98 5.66
C TYR A 249 6.28 -11.39 5.07
N LEU A 250 5.93 -11.49 3.78
CA LEU A 250 6.05 -12.72 3.01
C LEU A 250 7.14 -12.54 1.97
N ARG A 251 8.24 -13.27 2.13
CA ARG A 251 9.39 -13.23 1.23
C ARG A 251 9.01 -13.66 -0.18
N PRO A 252 9.11 -12.77 -1.20
CA PRO A 252 8.69 -13.11 -2.56
C PRO A 252 9.60 -14.14 -3.22
N SER A 253 10.92 -14.06 -3.00
CA SER A 253 11.90 -14.97 -3.56
C SER A 253 13.19 -14.99 -2.73
N LYS A 254 14.10 -15.92 -3.02
CA LYS A 254 15.41 -16.01 -2.34
C LYS A 254 16.28 -14.75 -2.50
N LEU A 255 15.98 -13.90 -3.50
CA LEU A 255 16.73 -12.66 -3.73
C LEU A 255 16.28 -11.51 -2.82
N HIS A 256 15.12 -11.66 -2.16
CA HIS A 256 14.55 -10.67 -1.27
C HIS A 256 14.99 -10.91 0.17
N HIS A 257 14.80 -9.89 1.00
CA HIS A 257 15.16 -9.90 2.42
C HIS A 257 14.71 -11.21 3.09
N PRO A 258 15.56 -11.88 3.89
CA PRO A 258 15.14 -13.05 4.65
C PRO A 258 14.05 -12.73 5.67
N ILE A 259 13.20 -13.72 5.98
CA ILE A 259 12.24 -13.58 7.08
C ILE A 259 13.03 -13.76 8.38
N ASP A 260 13.03 -12.72 9.22
CA ASP A 260 13.67 -12.75 10.53
C ASP A 260 12.81 -13.53 11.54
N ARG A 261 11.49 -13.26 11.54
CA ARG A 261 10.53 -13.95 12.39
C ARG A 261 9.15 -14.04 11.76
N TRP A 262 8.42 -15.08 12.17
CA TRP A 262 6.99 -15.22 11.92
C TRP A 262 6.22 -14.73 13.14
N VAL A 263 5.59 -13.57 13.02
CA VAL A 263 4.77 -12.99 14.08
C VAL A 263 3.53 -13.86 14.28
N LYS A 264 3.23 -14.18 15.54
CA LYS A 264 2.08 -15.04 15.86
C LYS A 264 0.77 -14.26 15.79
N PRO A 265 -0.37 -14.90 15.48
CA PRO A 265 -1.66 -14.22 15.42
C PRO A 265 -2.02 -13.43 16.69
N GLU A 266 -1.70 -13.95 17.88
CA GLU A 266 -1.92 -13.27 19.16
C GLU A 266 -1.13 -11.95 19.28
N GLU A 267 0.09 -11.89 18.76
CA GLU A 267 0.89 -10.66 18.76
C GLU A 267 0.24 -9.58 17.87
N PHE A 268 -0.38 -9.97 16.75
CA PHE A 268 -1.15 -9.03 15.92
C PHE A 268 -2.38 -8.50 16.65
N VAL A 269 -3.06 -9.32 17.46
CA VAL A 269 -4.17 -8.86 18.29
C VAL A 269 -3.71 -7.82 19.29
N ASP A 270 -2.60 -8.07 20.00
CA ASP A 270 -2.05 -7.14 20.98
C ASP A 270 -1.59 -5.83 20.34
N LEU A 271 -0.95 -5.90 19.17
CA LEU A 271 -0.57 -4.73 18.37
C LEU A 271 -1.78 -3.92 17.89
N GLY A 272 -2.86 -4.61 17.50
CA GLY A 272 -4.11 -3.96 17.09
C GLY A 272 -4.70 -3.14 18.24
N ARG A 273 -4.77 -3.73 19.44
CA ARG A 273 -5.24 -3.04 20.65
C ARG A 273 -4.36 -1.86 21.02
N GLU A 274 -3.04 -2.01 20.98
CA GLU A 274 -2.14 -0.89 21.27
C GLU A 274 -2.33 0.26 20.29
N ALA A 275 -2.49 -0.01 18.99
CA ALA A 275 -2.78 1.03 18.01
C ALA A 275 -4.13 1.73 18.28
N GLU A 276 -5.16 0.98 18.66
CA GLU A 276 -6.44 1.57 19.09
C GLU A 276 -6.27 2.45 20.34
N GLU A 277 -5.48 2.02 21.33
CA GLU A 277 -5.14 2.77 22.54
C GLU A 277 -4.32 4.04 22.25
N ILE A 278 -3.43 3.99 21.27
CA ILE A 278 -2.66 5.17 20.81
C ILE A 278 -3.59 6.23 20.22
N GLY A 279 -4.67 5.81 19.54
CA GLY A 279 -5.72 6.72 19.07
C GLY A 279 -6.09 6.62 17.59
N PHE A 280 -5.49 5.69 16.83
CA PHE A 280 -5.79 5.51 15.40
C PHE A 280 -7.29 5.41 15.14
N ALA A 281 -7.75 6.00 14.04
CA ALA A 281 -9.17 6.03 13.68
C ALA A 281 -9.65 4.67 13.13
N GLY A 282 -8.74 3.90 12.54
CA GLY A 282 -9.01 2.53 12.12
C GLY A 282 -7.72 1.72 12.05
N VAL A 283 -7.78 0.47 12.52
CA VAL A 283 -6.65 -0.44 12.55
C VAL A 283 -7.03 -1.78 11.93
N MET A 284 -6.16 -2.33 11.08
CA MET A 284 -6.20 -3.74 10.71
C MET A 284 -4.85 -4.39 10.98
N SER A 285 -4.84 -5.39 11.85
CA SER A 285 -3.63 -6.07 12.27
C SER A 285 -3.78 -7.58 12.07
N GLY A 286 -2.92 -8.17 11.24
CA GLY A 286 -2.95 -9.60 11.02
C GLY A 286 -1.96 -10.11 9.97
N PRO A 287 -1.65 -11.43 9.97
CA PRO A 287 -0.59 -11.98 9.14
C PRO A 287 -0.83 -11.82 7.62
N LEU A 288 -2.08 -11.81 7.19
CA LEU A 288 -2.45 -11.70 5.78
C LEU A 288 -3.00 -10.33 5.42
N VAL A 289 -3.12 -9.39 6.37
CA VAL A 289 -3.54 -8.01 6.08
C VAL A 289 -2.60 -7.39 5.03
N ARG A 290 -3.10 -6.51 4.18
CA ARG A 290 -2.29 -5.72 3.24
C ARG A 290 -2.78 -4.29 3.31
N SER A 291 -1.98 -3.34 2.82
CA SER A 291 -2.37 -1.93 2.79
C SER A 291 -3.77 -1.74 2.20
N SER A 292 -4.10 -2.43 1.11
CA SER A 292 -5.41 -2.34 0.45
C SER A 292 -6.46 -3.35 0.92
N TYR A 293 -6.17 -4.20 1.91
CA TYR A 293 -7.11 -5.22 2.36
C TYR A 293 -8.30 -4.57 3.08
N ARG A 294 -9.52 -4.76 2.55
CA ARG A 294 -10.78 -4.22 3.11
C ARG A 294 -10.73 -2.70 3.29
N ALA A 295 -10.07 -2.00 2.37
CA ALA A 295 -9.79 -0.57 2.49
C ALA A 295 -11.07 0.27 2.58
N GLY A 296 -12.12 -0.07 1.83
CA GLY A 296 -13.39 0.64 1.88
C GLY A 296 -14.07 0.55 3.24
N ARG A 297 -13.98 -0.62 3.90
CA ARG A 297 -14.48 -0.81 5.27
C ARG A 297 -13.69 0.01 6.28
N LEU A 298 -12.36 0.04 6.16
CA LEU A 298 -11.50 0.80 7.06
C LEU A 298 -11.75 2.31 6.94
N TYR A 299 -11.91 2.80 5.72
CA TYR A 299 -12.27 4.19 5.45
C TYR A 299 -13.61 4.57 6.10
N LYS A 300 -14.63 3.73 5.97
CA LYS A 300 -15.95 3.97 6.58
C LYS A 300 -15.83 4.13 8.11
N GLN A 301 -15.05 3.28 8.77
CA GLN A 301 -14.81 3.38 10.22
C GLN A 301 -14.11 4.68 10.60
N ALA A 302 -13.08 5.09 9.85
CA ALA A 302 -12.40 6.37 10.10
C ALA A 302 -13.34 7.57 9.94
N ARG A 303 -14.18 7.58 8.90
CA ARG A 303 -15.18 8.63 8.70
C ARG A 303 -16.13 8.75 9.88
N GLU A 304 -16.72 7.63 10.30
CA GLU A 304 -17.67 7.60 11.42
C GLU A 304 -17.03 8.17 12.70
N LYS A 305 -15.75 7.88 12.95
CA LYS A 305 -15.00 8.44 14.09
C LYS A 305 -14.74 9.94 13.93
N ARG A 306 -14.25 10.40 12.77
CA ARG A 306 -14.00 11.84 12.50
C ARG A 306 -15.29 12.66 12.61
N ASP A 307 -16.39 12.18 12.05
CA ASP A 307 -17.69 12.86 12.09
C ASP A 307 -18.21 12.97 13.54
N ALA A 308 -18.00 11.93 14.36
CA ALA A 308 -18.33 11.97 15.78
C ALA A 308 -17.47 12.97 16.56
N GLU A 309 -16.16 13.05 16.29
CA GLU A 309 -15.25 14.00 16.93
C GLU A 309 -15.57 15.46 16.56
N LEU A 310 -15.87 15.73 15.29
CA LEU A 310 -16.29 17.05 14.82
C LEU A 310 -17.60 17.49 15.48
N THR A 311 -18.58 16.59 15.56
CA THR A 311 -19.84 16.84 16.25
C THR A 311 -19.64 17.12 17.74
N ALA A 312 -18.75 16.37 18.40
CA ALA A 312 -18.42 16.57 19.81
C ALA A 312 -17.69 17.90 20.07
N ALA A 313 -16.84 18.34 19.15
CA ALA A 313 -16.15 19.64 19.23
C ALA A 313 -17.13 20.81 19.06
N GLN A 314 -18.08 20.71 18.11
CA GLN A 314 -19.12 21.72 17.90
C GLN A 314 -20.07 21.86 19.09
N ASN A 315 -20.39 20.76 19.78
CA ASN A 315 -21.24 20.78 20.97
C ASN A 315 -20.53 21.33 22.24
N LYS A 316 -19.21 21.51 22.19
CA LYS A 316 -18.39 22.06 23.28
C LYS A 316 -18.02 23.54 23.08
N ALA A 317 -18.24 24.09 21.87
CA ALA A 317 -18.00 25.48 21.51
C ALA A 317 -19.27 26.32 21.68
#